data_AF-A0A1F5ZS00-F1
#
_entry.id   AF-A0A1F5ZS00-F1
#
_cell.length_a   1.000
_cell.length_b   1.000
_cell.length_c   1.000
_cell.angle_alpha   90.00
_cell.angle_beta   90.00
_cell.angle_gamma   90.00
#
_symmetry.space_group_name_H-M   'P 1'
#
loop_
_entity.id
_entity.type
_entity.pdbx_description
1 polymer ?
#
loop_
_entity_poly.entity_id
_entity_poly.type
_entity_poly.pdbx_seq_one_letter_code
_entity_poly.pdbx_strand_id
1 'polypeptide(L)' 'MNTKCPECDGEMEEGLIADFIPAGATPPQWGTKLKWGGIRGVENKHEVKTYRCKSCGFLKSYAK' A
#
# COMPACT_ATOMS: atom_id res chain seq x y z
N MET A 1 7.68 12.12 -8.45
CA MET A 1 7.84 10.77 -7.85
C MET A 1 8.86 10.03 -8.68
N ASN A 2 9.89 9.43 -8.06
CA ASN A 2 10.89 8.65 -8.79
C ASN A 2 10.21 7.36 -9.32
N THR A 3 10.18 7.20 -10.64
CA THR A 3 9.54 6.08 -11.35
C THR A 3 10.50 4.92 -11.63
N LYS A 4 11.75 5.02 -11.17
CA LYS A 4 12.76 3.96 -11.29
C LYS A 4 12.80 3.07 -10.05
N CYS A 5 12.92 1.77 -10.28
CA CYS A 5 13.12 0.77 -9.24
C CYS A 5 14.49 0.98 -8.58
N PRO A 6 14.58 1.05 -7.24
CA PRO A 6 15.86 1.25 -6.55
C PRO A 6 16.78 0.01 -6.61
N GLU A 7 16.24 -1.17 -6.91
CA GLU A 7 17.00 -2.43 -6.90
C GLU A 7 17.60 -2.78 -8.27
N CYS A 8 16.93 -2.41 -9.37
CA CYS A 8 17.34 -2.82 -10.72
C CYS A 8 17.18 -1.73 -11.80
N ASP A 9 16.88 -0.48 -11.40
CA ASP A 9 16.63 0.67 -12.28
C ASP A 9 15.47 0.50 -13.30
N GLY A 10 14.69 -0.56 -13.19
CA GLY A 10 13.54 -0.84 -14.06
C GLY A 10 12.36 0.11 -13.85
N GLU A 11 11.43 0.11 -14.80
CA GLU A 11 10.19 0.91 -14.73
C GLU A 11 9.27 0.40 -13.61
N MET A 12 8.67 1.33 -12.87
CA MET A 12 7.64 1.03 -11.87
C MET A 12 6.25 1.43 -12.35
N GLU A 13 5.26 0.56 -12.10
CA GLU A 13 3.83 0.84 -12.31
C GLU A 13 3.10 1.07 -10.99
N GLU A 14 2.13 1.98 -10.98
CA GLU A 14 1.22 2.16 -9.84
C GLU A 14 0.23 1.00 -9.78
N GLY A 15 -0.04 0.54 -8.56
CA GLY A 15 -1.05 -0.46 -8.28
C GLY A 15 -1.52 -0.34 -6.83
N LEU A 16 -2.26 -1.36 -6.38
CA LEU A 16 -2.71 -1.47 -5.01
C LEU A 16 -2.50 -2.90 -4.52
N ILE A 17 -2.13 -3.03 -3.26
CA ILE A 17 -2.39 -4.26 -2.51
C ILE A 17 -3.89 -4.20 -2.14
N ALA A 18 -4.58 -5.31 -2.06
CA ALA A 18 -6.02 -5.34 -1.77
C ALA A 18 -6.27 -6.15 -0.49
N ASP A 19 -6.95 -5.55 0.48
CA ASP A 19 -7.43 -6.24 1.67
C ASP A 19 -8.86 -6.73 1.41
N PHE A 20 -9.02 -8.05 1.34
CA PHE A 20 -10.33 -8.66 1.11
C PHE A 20 -11.15 -8.68 2.41
N ILE A 21 -12.35 -8.14 2.34
CA ILE A 21 -13.37 -8.13 3.39
C ILE A 21 -14.62 -8.87 2.90
N PRO A 22 -15.53 -9.30 3.79
CA PRO A 22 -16.74 -10.01 3.37
C PRO A 22 -17.59 -9.28 2.32
N ALA A 23 -17.51 -7.94 2.26
CA ALA A 23 -18.25 -7.10 1.32
C ALA A 23 -17.47 -6.71 0.04
N GLY A 24 -16.25 -7.20 -0.16
CA GLY A 24 -15.43 -6.87 -1.33
C GLY A 24 -13.94 -6.76 -1.00
N ALA A 25 -13.25 -5.79 -1.61
CA ALA A 25 -11.86 -5.50 -1.31
C ALA A 25 -11.69 -4.00 -1.08
N THR A 26 -10.77 -3.63 -0.18
CA THR A 26 -10.41 -2.23 0.07
C THR A 26 -8.92 -2.03 -0.16
N PRO A 27 -8.48 -0.85 -0.59
CA PRO A 27 -7.07 -0.49 -0.49
C PRO A 27 -6.61 -0.58 0.97
N PRO A 28 -5.37 -1.02 1.23
CA PRO A 28 -4.82 -1.09 2.57
C PRO A 28 -4.64 0.31 3.14
N GLN A 29 -4.82 0.37 4.45
CA GLN A 29 -4.64 1.58 5.22
C GLN A 29 -3.41 1.42 6.11
N TRP A 30 -2.56 2.44 6.12
CA TRP A 30 -1.50 2.55 7.10
C TRP A 30 -2.01 3.32 8.31
N GLY A 31 -1.53 2.97 9.50
CA GLY A 31 -1.75 3.77 10.70
C GLY A 31 -0.78 3.38 11.81
N THR A 32 -0.78 4.17 12.88
CA THR A 32 0.23 4.06 13.94
C THR A 32 -0.09 3.00 14.99
N LYS A 33 -1.38 2.70 15.21
CA LYS A 33 -1.84 1.61 16.10
C LYS A 33 -3.28 1.21 15.79
N LEU A 34 -3.67 0.02 16.22
CA LEU A 34 -5.06 -0.45 16.14
C LEU A 34 -5.94 0.30 17.14
N LYS A 35 -7.14 0.68 16.70
CA LYS A 35 -8.17 1.22 17.61
C LYS A 35 -8.77 0.09 18.41
N TRP A 36 -8.53 0.06 19.72
CA TRP A 36 -9.22 -0.82 20.65
C TRP A 36 -10.62 -0.27 20.93
N GLY A 37 -11.66 -1.11 20.89
CA GLY A 37 -13.04 -0.71 21.19
C GLY A 37 -14.10 -1.00 20.11
N GLY A 38 -13.89 -2.00 19.24
CA GLY A 38 -14.94 -2.50 18.34
C GLY A 38 -15.00 -1.85 16.95
N ILE A 39 -14.21 -0.81 16.69
CA ILE A 39 -14.05 -0.25 15.35
C ILE A 39 -12.82 -0.90 14.70
N ARG A 40 -13.04 -1.72 13.67
CA ARG A 40 -11.96 -2.23 12.80
C ARG A 40 -11.30 -1.04 12.10
N GLY A 41 -10.19 -0.56 12.64
CA GLY A 41 -9.48 0.58 12.06
C GLY A 41 -8.19 0.91 12.79
N VAL A 42 -7.40 1.78 12.16
CA VAL A 42 -6.13 2.27 12.68
C VAL A 42 -6.22 3.76 13.04
N GLU A 43 -5.38 4.20 13.97
CA GLU A 43 -5.17 5.63 14.24
C GLU A 43 -4.24 6.27 13.20
N ASN A 44 -4.41 7.57 12.97
CA ASN A 44 -3.67 8.34 11.95
C ASN A 44 -3.67 7.62 10.60
N LYS A 45 -4.89 7.34 10.10
CA LYS A 45 -5.05 6.55 8.87
C LYS A 45 -4.55 7.31 7.64
N HIS A 46 -3.76 6.63 6.83
CA HIS A 46 -3.29 7.10 5.53
C HIS A 46 -3.59 6.05 4.47
N GLU A 47 -3.93 6.49 3.27
CA GLU A 47 -4.08 5.58 2.13
C GLU A 47 -2.69 5.12 1.69
N VAL A 48 -2.54 3.81 1.45
CA VAL A 48 -1.29 3.27 0.95
C VAL A 48 -1.33 3.22 -0.57
N LYS A 49 -0.47 4.02 -1.21
CA LYS A 49 -0.17 3.87 -2.64
C LYS A 49 1.02 2.94 -2.83
N THR A 50 0.88 1.95 -3.70
CA THR A 50 1.93 0.97 -3.98
C THR A 50 2.38 1.06 -5.44
N TYR A 51 3.67 0.83 -5.66
CA TYR A 51 4.28 0.74 -6.97
C TYR A 51 5.04 -0.58 -7.09
N ARG A 52 4.88 -1.29 -8.20
CA ARG A 52 5.59 -2.54 -8.50
C ARG A 52 6.59 -2.31 -9.62
N CYS A 53 7.82 -2.79 -9.47
CA CYS A 53 8.74 -2.87 -10.59
C CYS A 53 8.26 -3.94 -11.59
N LYS A 54 8.13 -3.57 -12.87
CA LYS A 54 7.74 -4.49 -13.93
C LYS A 54 8.79 -5.57 -14.21
N SER A 55 10.05 -5.30 -13.87
CA SER A 55 11.18 -6.19 -14.17
C SER A 55 11.49 -7.19 -13.05
N CYS A 56 11.72 -6.69 -11.82
CA CYS A 56 12.16 -7.54 -10.70
C CYS A 56 11.08 -7.80 -9.63
N GLY A 57 9.92 -7.15 -9.74
CA GLY A 57 8.82 -7.31 -8.78
C GLY A 57 8.94 -6.56 -7.47
N PHE A 58 10.00 -5.76 -7.25
CA PHE A 58 10.15 -4.92 -6.06
C PHE A 58 8.92 -4.04 -5.83
N LEU A 59 8.41 -4.01 -4.59
CA LEU A 59 7.27 -3.21 -4.19
C LEU A 59 7.71 -2.02 -3.35
N LYS A 60 7.23 -0.84 -3.70
CA LYS A 60 7.40 0.41 -2.94
C LYS A 60 6.05 0.96 -2.52
N SER A 61 5.85 1.16 -1.22
CA SER A 61 4.59 1.66 -0.67
C SER A 61 4.80 3.00 0.04
N TYR A 62 3.83 3.91 -0.13
CA TYR A 62 3.82 5.22 0.53
C TYR A 62 2.48 5.42 1.23
N ALA A 63 2.52 5.79 2.51
CA ALA A 63 1.39 6.35 3.22
C ALA A 63 1.21 7.82 2.78
N LYS A 64 0.06 8.17 2.20
CA LYS A 64 -0.30 9.55 1.82
C LYS A 64 -1.46 10.08 2.66
#